data_AF-A0A1L8E633-F1
#
_entry.id   AF-A0A1L8E633-F1
#
_cell.length_a   1.000
_cell.length_b   1.000
_cell.length_c   1.000
_cell.angle_alpha   90.00
_cell.angle_beta   90.00
_cell.angle_gamma   90.00
#
_symmetry.space_group_name_H-M   'P 1'
#
loop_
_entity.id
_entity.type
_entity.pdbx_description
1 polymer ?
#
loop_
_entity_poly.entity_id
_entity_poly.type
_entity_poly.pdbx_seq_one_letter_code
_entity_poly.pdbx_strand_id
1 'polypeptide(L)'
;FFIVLVAALALAAPAFGKTFTRCSLAQEMYALGVPKSELPQWTCIAEHESSYRTNVVGPTNSNGSNDYGIFQINNYYWCQPSNGRFSYNECKLSCDALL
;
A
#
# COMPACT_ATOMS: atom_id res chain seq x y z
N PHE A 1 7.09 27.57 23.88
CA PHE A 1 5.89 26.84 23.42
C PHE A 1 5.81 26.80 21.89
N PHE A 2 5.83 27.94 21.19
CA PHE A 2 5.81 28.01 19.71
C PHE A 2 6.94 27.23 19.01
N ILE A 3 8.18 27.31 19.52
CA ILE A 3 9.34 26.61 18.95
C ILE A 3 9.18 25.08 19.01
N VAL A 4 8.56 24.57 20.08
CA VAL A 4 8.29 23.13 20.26
C VAL A 4 7.22 22.66 19.28
N LEU A 5 6.18 23.47 19.04
CA LEU A 5 5.11 23.16 18.09
C LEU A 5 5.61 23.14 16.63
N VAL A 6 6.48 24.10 16.26
CA VAL A 6 7.09 24.17 14.92
C VAL A 6 8.09 23.03 14.71
N ALA A 7 8.88 22.66 15.73
CA ALA A 7 9.78 21.51 15.66
C ALA A 7 9.02 20.18 15.55
N ALA A 8 7.87 20.04 16.23
CA ALA A 8 7.01 18.85 16.13
C ALA A 8 6.36 18.70 14.74
N LEU A 9 5.95 19.81 14.11
CA LEU A 9 5.42 19.80 12.74
C LEU A 9 6.49 19.45 11.69
N ALA A 10 7.74 19.87 11.90
CA ALA A 10 8.86 19.56 11.00
C ALA A 10 9.30 18.08 11.04
N LEU A 11 8.98 17.36 12.13
CA LEU A 11 9.25 15.93 12.28
C LEU A 11 8.16 15.04 11.66
N ALA A 12 6.99 15.61 11.34
CA ALA A 12 5.95 14.91 10.59
C ALA A 12 6.32 14.92 9.10
N ALA A 13 7.29 14.08 8.72
CA ALA A 13 7.57 13.82 7.32
C ALA A 13 6.28 13.21 6.70
N PRO A 14 5.64 13.87 5.72
CA PRO A 14 4.57 13.23 4.98
C PRO A 14 5.13 11.95 4.33
N ALA A 15 4.52 10.80 4.63
CA ALA A 15 4.77 9.57 3.90
C ALA A 15 4.21 9.76 2.48
N PHE A 16 5.00 10.38 1.61
CA PHE A 16 4.65 10.52 0.20
C PHE A 16 4.71 9.13 -0.44
N GLY A 17 3.59 8.71 -1.04
CA GLY A 17 3.55 7.49 -1.83
C GLY A 17 4.60 7.49 -2.94
N LYS A 18 5.16 6.32 -3.20
CA LYS A 18 6.14 6.09 -4.26
C LYS A 18 5.42 5.62 -5.52
N THR A 19 5.82 6.11 -6.68
CA THR A 19 5.43 5.53 -7.97
C THR A 19 6.60 4.74 -8.52
N PHE A 20 6.41 3.44 -8.68
CA PHE A 20 7.40 2.58 -9.31
C PHE A 20 7.32 2.64 -10.85
N THR A 21 8.38 2.21 -11.49
CA THR A 21 8.35 1.66 -12.84
C THR A 21 8.35 0.13 -12.77
N ARG A 22 7.97 -0.52 -13.87
CA ARG A 22 8.03 -1.98 -14.02
C ARG A 22 9.34 -2.58 -13.53
N CYS A 23 10.48 -2.06 -14.00
CA CYS A 23 11.79 -2.60 -13.65
C CYS A 23 12.19 -2.32 -12.20
N SER A 24 11.91 -1.12 -11.67
CA SER A 24 12.21 -0.81 -10.27
C SER A 24 11.38 -1.66 -9.29
N LEU A 25 10.12 -1.95 -9.63
CA LEU A 25 9.29 -2.85 -8.82
C LEU A 25 9.84 -4.27 -8.90
N ALA A 26 10.16 -4.77 -10.10
CA ALA A 26 10.76 -6.09 -10.26
C ALA A 26 12.07 -6.25 -9.46
N GLN A 27 12.93 -5.22 -9.45
CA GLN A 27 14.17 -5.22 -8.67
C GLN A 27 13.90 -5.29 -7.16
N GLU A 28 12.95 -4.49 -6.67
CA GLU A 28 12.61 -4.47 -5.24
C GLU A 28 11.96 -5.79 -4.80
N MET A 29 11.02 -6.33 -5.59
CA MET A 29 10.41 -7.64 -5.32
C MET A 29 11.41 -8.78 -5.36
N TYR A 30 12.36 -8.75 -6.30
CA TYR A 30 13.43 -9.74 -6.36
C TYR A 30 14.32 -9.66 -5.11
N ALA A 31 14.67 -8.45 -4.67
CA ALA A 31 15.44 -8.25 -3.44
C ALA A 31 14.69 -8.72 -2.19
N LEU A 32 13.36 -8.67 -2.20
CA LEU A 32 12.48 -9.21 -1.15
C LEU A 32 12.24 -10.73 -1.26
N GLY A 33 12.84 -11.40 -2.24
CA GLY A 33 12.82 -12.86 -2.37
C GLY A 33 11.74 -13.42 -3.30
N VAL A 34 11.02 -12.59 -4.05
CA VAL A 34 10.07 -13.08 -5.07
C VAL A 34 10.85 -13.74 -6.23
N PRO A 35 10.50 -14.97 -6.64
CA PRO A 35 11.18 -15.66 -7.72
C PRO A 35 11.19 -14.84 -9.01
N LYS A 36 12.34 -14.82 -9.70
CA LYS A 36 12.52 -14.05 -10.94
C LYS A 36 11.49 -14.41 -12.02
N SER A 37 11.02 -15.66 -12.01
CA SER A 37 9.98 -16.18 -12.91
C SER A 37 8.58 -15.58 -12.70
N GLU A 38 8.30 -15.01 -11.53
CA GLU A 38 7.00 -14.42 -11.19
C GLU A 38 6.95 -12.90 -11.35
N LEU A 39 8.12 -12.24 -11.43
CA LEU A 39 8.22 -10.78 -11.55
C LEU A 39 7.43 -10.21 -12.75
N PRO A 40 7.39 -10.85 -13.94
CA PRO A 40 6.54 -10.37 -15.03
C PRO A 40 5.06 -10.28 -14.65
N GLN A 41 4.54 -11.27 -13.93
CA GLN A 41 3.16 -11.35 -13.49
C GLN A 41 2.87 -10.31 -12.41
N TRP A 42 3.71 -10.26 -11.37
CA TRP A 42 3.55 -9.29 -10.28
C TRP A 42 3.62 -7.84 -10.76
N THR A 43 4.52 -7.53 -11.68
CA THR A 43 4.59 -6.18 -12.25
C THR A 43 3.40 -5.86 -13.13
N CYS A 44 2.87 -6.82 -13.88
CA CYS A 44 1.62 -6.66 -14.65
C CYS A 44 0.42 -6.39 -13.72
N ILE A 45 0.31 -7.13 -12.61
CA ILE A 45 -0.72 -6.89 -11.59
C ILE A 45 -0.62 -5.45 -11.06
N ALA A 46 0.56 -5.03 -10.62
CA ALA A 46 0.76 -3.67 -10.10
C ALA A 46 0.46 -2.56 -11.14
N GLU A 47 0.73 -2.82 -12.42
CA GLU A 47 0.42 -1.90 -13.51
C GLU A 47 -1.09 -1.65 -13.62
N HIS A 48 -1.87 -2.73 -13.65
CA HIS A 48 -3.31 -2.66 -13.84
C HIS A 48 -4.07 -2.24 -12.58
N GLU A 49 -3.59 -2.61 -11.40
CA GLU A 49 -4.27 -2.32 -10.14
C GLU A 49 -4.05 -0.88 -9.67
N SER A 50 -2.83 -0.36 -9.78
CA SER A 50 -2.47 0.94 -9.17
C SER A 50 -1.72 1.87 -10.12
N SER A 51 -1.35 1.40 -11.32
CA SER A 51 -0.36 2.05 -12.17
C SER A 51 0.95 2.29 -11.39
N TYR A 52 1.38 1.27 -10.65
CA TYR A 52 2.62 1.24 -9.88
C TYR A 52 2.72 2.22 -8.68
N ARG A 53 1.60 2.80 -8.23
CA ARG A 53 1.58 3.76 -7.10
C ARG A 53 1.34 3.04 -5.77
N THR A 54 2.15 3.33 -4.76
CA THR A 54 1.97 2.70 -3.43
C THR A 54 0.82 3.29 -2.63
N ASN A 55 0.52 4.58 -2.77
CA ASN A 55 -0.48 5.27 -1.94
C ASN A 55 -1.91 5.25 -2.50
N VAL A 56 -2.30 4.19 -3.22
CA VAL A 56 -3.64 4.11 -3.83
C VAL A 56 -4.61 3.44 -2.88
N VAL A 57 -5.71 4.12 -2.57
CA VAL A 57 -6.93 3.49 -2.06
C VAL A 57 -7.93 3.46 -3.20
N GLY A 58 -8.33 2.26 -3.59
CA GLY A 58 -9.28 2.01 -4.66
C GLY A 58 -10.67 2.56 -4.36
N PRO A 59 -11.51 2.71 -5.40
CA PRO A 59 -12.90 3.11 -5.21
C PRO A 59 -13.62 2.11 -4.29
N THR A 60 -14.66 2.58 -3.62
CA THR A 60 -15.45 1.72 -2.74
C THR A 60 -16.12 0.62 -3.56
N ASN A 61 -15.85 -0.63 -3.19
CA ASN A 61 -16.46 -1.80 -3.80
C ASN A 61 -17.95 -1.90 -3.45
N SER A 62 -18.70 -2.71 -4.19
CA SER A 62 -20.15 -2.88 -3.99
C SER A 62 -20.55 -3.36 -2.59
N ASN A 63 -19.67 -4.09 -1.91
CA ASN A 63 -19.84 -4.53 -0.51
C ASN A 63 -19.36 -3.50 0.53
N GLY A 64 -18.97 -2.30 0.10
CA GLY A 64 -18.46 -1.24 0.97
C GLY A 64 -17.03 -1.43 1.46
N SER A 65 -16.27 -2.39 0.92
CA SER A 65 -14.82 -2.52 1.16
C SER A 65 -14.02 -1.59 0.26
N ASN A 66 -12.73 -1.44 0.54
CA ASN A 66 -11.78 -0.73 -0.29
C ASN A 66 -10.50 -1.56 -0.43
N ASP A 67 -9.80 -1.32 -1.53
CA ASP A 67 -8.55 -1.99 -1.87
C ASP A 67 -7.37 -1.04 -1.68
N TYR A 68 -6.26 -1.52 -1.13
CA TYR A 68 -5.16 -0.69 -0.65
C TYR A 68 -3.84 -1.05 -1.32
N GLY A 69 -3.06 -0.02 -1.63
CA GLY A 69 -1.67 -0.16 -2.00
C GLY A 69 -1.43 -0.45 -3.47
N ILE A 70 -0.16 -0.73 -3.76
CA ILE A 70 0.32 -1.04 -5.12
C ILE A 70 -0.34 -2.27 -5.74
N PHE A 71 -0.82 -3.20 -4.90
CA PHE A 71 -1.48 -4.45 -5.31
C PHE A 71 -2.99 -4.46 -5.03
N GLN A 72 -3.59 -3.33 -4.63
CA GLN A 72 -5.03 -3.22 -4.35
C GLN A 72 -5.56 -4.37 -3.46
N ILE A 73 -4.97 -4.50 -2.27
CA ILE A 73 -5.30 -5.53 -1.29
C ILE A 73 -6.56 -5.12 -0.49
N ASN A 74 -7.56 -5.98 -0.48
CA ASN A 74 -8.88 -5.70 0.08
C ASN A 74 -8.95 -5.65 1.62
N ASN A 75 -9.58 -4.61 2.17
CA ASN A 75 -9.72 -4.41 3.63
C ASN A 75 -10.78 -5.26 4.33
N TYR A 76 -11.62 -6.00 3.61
CA TYR A 76 -12.56 -6.93 4.25
C TYR A 76 -11.88 -8.26 4.62
N TYR A 77 -10.87 -8.67 3.85
CA TYR A 77 -10.19 -9.96 4.03
C TYR A 77 -8.78 -9.86 4.60
N TRP A 78 -7.97 -8.91 4.12
CA TRP A 78 -6.51 -9.02 4.24
C TRP A 78 -5.89 -8.10 5.30
N CYS A 79 -6.42 -6.88 5.45
CA CYS A 79 -5.88 -5.89 6.36
C CYS A 79 -6.96 -5.30 7.27
N GLN A 80 -6.57 -4.82 8.45
CA GLN A 80 -7.47 -4.15 9.39
C GLN A 80 -7.60 -2.66 9.03
N PRO A 81 -8.79 -2.16 8.66
CA PRO A 81 -8.98 -0.73 8.44
C PRO A 81 -8.91 0.05 9.77
N SER A 82 -8.33 1.25 9.72
CA SER A 82 -8.08 2.12 10.89
C SER A 82 -9.35 2.65 11.55
N ASN A 83 -10.48 2.66 10.84
CA ASN A 83 -11.80 2.98 11.40
C ASN A 83 -12.43 1.86 12.24
N GLY A 84 -11.74 0.72 12.41
CA GLY A 84 -12.19 -0.39 13.26
C GLY A 84 -13.31 -1.25 12.68
N ARG A 85 -13.67 -1.08 11.40
CA ARG A 85 -14.61 -1.99 10.73
C ARG A 85 -14.07 -3.42 10.73
N PHE A 86 -14.98 -4.40 10.80
CA PHE A 86 -14.62 -5.81 10.75
C PHE A 86 -13.81 -6.13 9.48
N SER A 87 -12.75 -6.91 9.67
CA SER A 87 -11.92 -7.52 8.64
C SER A 87 -11.46 -8.88 9.14
N TYR A 88 -11.27 -9.84 8.24
CA TYR A 88 -10.58 -11.09 8.60
C TYR A 88 -9.11 -10.84 8.96
N ASN A 89 -8.51 -9.78 8.41
CA ASN A 89 -7.15 -9.34 8.66
C ASN A 89 -6.12 -10.49 8.56
N GLU A 90 -6.20 -11.29 7.50
CA GLU A 90 -5.34 -12.47 7.33
C GLU A 90 -3.84 -12.11 7.26
N CYS A 91 -3.49 -10.93 6.74
CA CYS A 91 -2.12 -10.43 6.71
C CYS A 91 -1.67 -9.82 8.06
N LYS A 92 -2.55 -9.71 9.05
CA LYS A 92 -2.25 -9.24 10.41
C LYS A 92 -1.58 -7.87 10.46
N LEU A 93 -2.09 -6.92 9.68
CA LEU A 93 -1.55 -5.56 9.56
C LEU A 93 -2.65 -4.51 9.40
N SER A 94 -2.34 -3.25 9.73
CA SER A 94 -3.21 -2.12 9.40
C SER A 94 -3.22 -1.90 7.88
N CYS A 95 -4.38 -1.57 7.29
CA CYS A 95 -4.44 -1.22 5.87
C CYS A 95 -3.56 -0.03 5.50
N ASP A 96 -3.27 0.87 6.46
CA ASP A 96 -2.37 2.01 6.25
C ASP A 96 -0.90 1.57 6.06
N ALA A 97 -0.53 0.35 6.49
CA ALA A 97 0.81 -0.21 6.25
C ALA A 97 1.02 -0.67 4.80
N LEU A 98 -0.03 -0.65 3.96
CA LEU A 98 0.02 -1.01 2.54
C LEU A 98 0.22 0.21 1.63
N LEU A 99 0.31 1.42 2.19
CA LEU A 99 0.35 2.70 1.46
C LEU A 99 1.75 3.32 1.39
#